data_AF-A0A2E9EAB7-F1
#
_entry.id   AF-A0A2E9EAB7-F1
#
_cell.length_a   1.000
_cell.length_b   1.000
_cell.length_c   1.000
_cell.angle_alpha   90.00
_cell.angle_beta   90.00
_cell.angle_gamma   90.00
#
_symmetry.space_group_name_H-M   'P 1'
#
loop_
_entity.id
_entity.type
_entity.pdbx_description
1 polymer ?
#
loop_
_entity_poly.entity_id
_entity_poly.type
_entity_poly.pdbx_seq_one_letter_code
_entity_poly.pdbx_strand_id
1 'polypeptide(L)'
;MIKSNYESSIASLMQQVENHKQRLNALRNEDRSASNIQLQPKDPIDYPEIAAKALQAVSNTQMESKTIKEAYERGEDIPLTEVVLSMQKSSLAFESTLQVRNKVLKAYDDIMNMPV
;
A
#
# COMPACT_ATOMS: atom_id res chain seq x y z
N MET A 1 -22.86 -48.26 -1.46
CA MET A 1 -21.77 -47.73 -0.60
C MET A 1 -21.12 -46.42 -1.10
N ILE A 2 -21.57 -45.80 -2.21
CA ILE A 2 -20.88 -44.61 -2.79
C ILE A 2 -21.46 -43.26 -2.31
N LYS A 3 -22.71 -43.20 -1.80
CA LYS A 3 -23.36 -41.94 -1.38
C LYS A 3 -22.92 -41.40 -0.01
N SER A 4 -22.29 -42.22 0.85
CA SER A 4 -21.85 -41.80 2.20
C SER A 4 -20.60 -40.92 2.19
N ASN A 5 -19.77 -41.02 1.15
CA ASN A 5 -18.50 -40.30 1.08
C ASN A 5 -18.68 -38.84 0.67
N TYR A 6 -19.74 -38.53 -0.09
CA TYR A 6 -20.08 -37.17 -0.51
C TYR A 6 -20.64 -36.35 0.65
N GLU A 7 -21.52 -36.93 1.48
CA GLU A 7 -22.07 -36.28 2.69
C GLU A 7 -20.95 -35.87 3.67
N SER A 8 -19.99 -36.77 3.91
CA SER A 8 -18.83 -36.51 4.77
C SER A 8 -17.89 -35.44 4.17
N SER A 9 -17.73 -35.43 2.84
CA SER A 9 -16.91 -34.44 2.13
C SER A 9 -17.57 -33.06 2.07
N ILE A 10 -18.90 -32.99 1.99
CA ILE A 10 -19.66 -31.73 2.05
C ILE A 10 -19.62 -31.17 3.47
N ALA A 11 -19.77 -32.03 4.48
CA ALA A 11 -19.65 -31.63 5.88
C ALA A 11 -18.25 -31.10 6.21
N SER A 12 -17.18 -31.75 5.72
CA SER A 12 -15.81 -31.29 5.93
C SER A 12 -15.48 -30.02 5.15
N LEU A 13 -16.02 -29.85 3.94
CA LEU A 13 -15.88 -28.61 3.17
C LEU A 13 -16.65 -27.45 3.82
N MET A 14 -17.85 -27.69 4.33
CA MET A 14 -18.62 -26.68 5.09
C MET A 14 -17.88 -26.30 6.38
N GLN A 15 -17.28 -27.27 7.07
CA GLN A 15 -16.42 -26.99 8.23
C GLN A 15 -15.19 -26.17 7.85
N GLN A 16 -14.60 -26.42 6.67
CA GLN A 16 -13.47 -25.67 6.16
C GLN A 16 -13.86 -24.22 5.79
N VAL A 17 -15.02 -24.01 5.18
CA VAL A 17 -15.56 -22.68 4.85
C VAL A 17 -15.85 -21.89 6.12
N GLU A 18 -16.43 -22.53 7.14
CA GLU A 18 -16.71 -21.87 8.42
C GLU A 18 -15.42 -21.45 9.14
N ASN A 19 -14.42 -22.33 9.18
CA ASN A 19 -13.09 -22.00 9.71
C ASN A 19 -12.43 -20.86 8.93
N HIS A 20 -12.62 -20.81 7.61
CA HIS A 20 -12.09 -19.73 6.77
C HIS A 20 -12.79 -18.39 7.05
N LYS A 21 -14.12 -18.38 7.23
CA LYS A 21 -14.90 -17.18 7.59
C LYS A 21 -14.49 -16.64 8.97
N GLN A 22 -14.23 -17.51 9.93
CA GLN A 22 -13.75 -17.10 11.26
C GLN A 22 -12.37 -16.45 11.19
N ARG A 23 -11.46 -17.00 10.37
CA ARG A 23 -10.14 -16.40 10.13
C ARG A 23 -10.24 -15.02 9.47
N LEU A 24 -11.11 -14.86 8.48
CA LEU A 24 -11.35 -13.55 7.85
C LEU A 24 -11.93 -12.52 8.82
N ASN A 25 -12.83 -12.94 9.71
CA ASN A 25 -13.37 -12.08 10.75
C ASN A 25 -12.30 -11.69 11.80
N ALA A 26 -11.37 -12.59 12.11
CA ALA A 26 -10.23 -12.29 12.99
C ALA A 26 -9.27 -11.27 12.37
N LEU A 27 -8.88 -11.44 11.09
CA LEU A 27 -8.05 -10.45 10.39
C LEU A 27 -8.76 -9.08 10.28
N ARG A 28 -10.07 -9.06 9.99
CA ARG A 28 -10.85 -7.81 9.97
C ARG A 28 -10.90 -7.13 11.33
N ASN A 29 -10.93 -7.90 12.41
CA ASN A 29 -10.93 -7.35 13.77
C ASN A 29 -9.54 -6.91 14.21
N GLU A 30 -8.45 -7.55 13.73
CA GLU A 30 -7.08 -7.07 13.93
C GLU A 30 -6.81 -5.77 13.17
N ASP A 31 -7.27 -5.62 11.92
CA ASP A 31 -7.24 -4.35 11.19
C ASP A 31 -8.03 -3.24 11.92
N ARG A 32 -9.19 -3.58 12.50
CA ARG A 32 -9.99 -2.64 13.32
C ARG A 32 -9.38 -2.35 14.69
N SER A 33 -8.58 -3.26 15.25
CA SER A 33 -7.88 -3.05 16.52
C SER A 33 -6.60 -2.25 16.32
N ALA A 34 -5.92 -2.40 15.18
CA ALA A 34 -4.91 -1.46 14.70
C ALA A 34 -5.49 -0.07 14.38
N SER A 35 -6.80 0.01 14.10
CA SER A 35 -7.53 1.28 13.96
C SER A 35 -7.86 1.96 15.31
N ASN A 36 -7.55 1.33 16.45
CA ASN A 36 -7.59 1.94 17.79
C ASN A 36 -6.21 2.48 18.22
N ILE A 37 -5.33 2.80 17.27
CA ILE A 37 -4.40 3.90 17.50
C ILE A 37 -5.29 5.14 17.56
N GLN A 38 -5.68 5.52 18.76
CA GLN A 38 -6.28 6.82 19.00
C GLN A 38 -5.24 7.84 18.60
N LEU A 39 -5.32 8.27 17.34
CA LEU A 39 -4.65 9.45 16.82
C LEU A 39 -5.22 10.60 17.64
N GLN A 40 -4.61 10.85 18.80
CA GLN A 40 -4.66 12.18 19.38
C GLN A 40 -4.33 13.12 18.22
N PRO A 41 -5.15 14.14 17.94
CA PRO A 41 -4.82 15.14 16.95
C PRO A 41 -3.61 15.91 17.49
N LYS A 42 -2.43 15.32 17.30
CA LYS A 42 -1.15 15.93 17.59
C LYS A 42 -0.81 16.72 16.36
N ASP A 43 -1.05 18.01 16.50
CA ASP A 43 -0.76 19.08 15.56
C ASP A 43 -1.55 18.98 14.23
N PRO A 44 -1.99 20.12 13.66
CA PRO A 44 -2.51 20.14 12.31
C PRO A 44 -1.44 19.55 11.38
N ILE A 45 -1.72 18.40 10.79
CA ILE A 45 -0.84 17.82 9.78
C ILE A 45 -0.83 18.80 8.60
N ASP A 46 0.33 19.41 8.30
CA ASP A 46 0.47 20.32 7.16
C ASP A 46 0.52 19.50 5.86
N TYR A 47 -0.66 19.21 5.32
CA TYR A 47 -0.83 18.45 4.08
C TYR A 47 -0.10 19.06 2.87
N PRO A 48 -0.13 20.39 2.65
CA PRO A 48 0.75 21.06 1.68
C PRO A 48 2.23 20.67 1.83
N GLU A 49 2.76 20.64 3.05
CA GLU A 49 4.15 20.27 3.31
C GLU A 49 4.43 18.81 2.96
N ILE A 50 3.52 17.89 3.31
CA ILE A 50 3.65 16.46 2.98
C ILE A 50 3.56 16.23 1.47
N ALA A 51 2.64 16.90 0.78
CA ALA A 51 2.49 16.81 -0.67
C ALA A 51 3.74 17.36 -1.38
N ALA A 52 4.28 18.49 -0.91
CA ALA A 52 5.52 19.06 -1.41
C ALA A 52 6.71 18.11 -1.20
N LYS A 53 6.83 17.52 0.00
CA LYS A 53 7.86 16.51 0.30
C LYS A 53 7.73 15.26 -0.58
N ALA A 54 6.51 14.77 -0.82
CA ALA A 54 6.28 13.62 -1.68
C ALA A 54 6.66 13.91 -3.15
N LEU A 55 6.31 15.10 -3.66
CA LEU A 55 6.70 15.54 -4.99
C LEU A 55 8.23 15.66 -5.12
N GLN A 56 8.89 16.24 -4.11
CA GLN A 56 10.35 16.34 -4.06
C GLN A 56 11.01 14.95 -4.00
N ALA A 57 10.45 14.02 -3.22
CA ALA A 57 10.95 12.65 -3.16
C ALA A 57 10.88 11.95 -4.52
N VAL A 58 9.76 12.08 -5.26
CA VAL A 58 9.63 11.53 -6.62
C VAL A 58 10.66 12.14 -7.56
N SER A 59 10.83 13.46 -7.54
CA SER A 59 11.82 14.14 -8.38
C SER A 59 13.25 13.64 -8.10
N ASN A 60 13.59 13.44 -6.82
CA ASN A 60 14.87 12.87 -6.42
C ASN A 60 15.05 11.44 -6.92
N THR A 61 14.03 10.58 -6.78
CA THR A 61 14.11 9.18 -7.23
C THR A 61 14.26 9.10 -8.75
N GLN A 62 13.55 9.96 -9.49
CA GLN A 62 13.67 10.07 -10.95
C GLN A 62 15.07 10.52 -11.39
N MET A 63 15.67 11.50 -10.71
CA MET A 63 17.06 11.91 -10.96
C MET A 63 18.04 10.79 -10.68
N GLU A 64 17.90 10.11 -9.55
CA GLU A 64 18.77 8.99 -9.16
C GLU A 64 18.71 7.85 -10.19
N SER A 65 17.50 7.43 -10.60
CA SER A 65 17.35 6.43 -11.66
C SER A 65 17.99 6.86 -12.98
N LYS A 66 17.89 8.15 -13.33
CA LYS A 66 18.53 8.69 -14.53
C LYS A 66 20.06 8.65 -14.42
N THR A 67 20.61 9.07 -13.29
CA THR A 67 22.06 9.04 -13.05
C THR A 67 22.62 7.62 -13.09
N ILE A 68 21.96 6.67 -12.43
CA ILE A 68 22.37 5.25 -12.41
C ILE A 68 22.31 4.66 -13.82
N LYS A 69 21.26 4.98 -14.60
CA LYS A 69 21.13 4.55 -15.98
C LYS A 69 22.25 5.13 -16.85
N GLU A 70 22.52 6.42 -16.76
CA GLU A 70 23.58 7.07 -17.56
C GLU A 70 24.97 6.55 -17.20
N ALA A 71 25.23 6.26 -15.92
CA ALA A 71 26.47 5.65 -15.45
C ALA A 71 26.66 4.25 -16.03
N TYR A 72 25.60 3.43 -16.05
CA TYR A 72 25.60 2.14 -16.73
C TYR A 72 25.87 2.28 -18.24
N GLU A 73 25.22 3.23 -18.92
CA GLU A 73 25.43 3.48 -20.35
C GLU A 73 26.85 3.96 -20.68
N ARG A 74 27.53 4.64 -19.74
CA ARG A 74 28.95 5.03 -19.87
C ARG A 74 29.93 3.88 -19.62
N GLY A 75 29.46 2.71 -19.20
CA GLY A 75 30.30 1.56 -18.90
C GLY A 75 30.97 1.62 -17.52
N GLU A 76 30.41 2.38 -16.57
CA GLU A 76 30.80 2.28 -15.17
C GLU A 76 30.45 0.89 -14.60
N ASP A 77 31.16 0.46 -13.55
CA ASP A 77 30.96 -0.85 -12.90
C ASP A 77 29.70 -0.87 -12.02
N ILE A 78 28.55 -0.63 -12.65
CA ILE A 78 27.23 -0.70 -12.05
C ILE A 78 26.53 -1.94 -12.62
N PRO A 79 26.06 -2.87 -11.78
CA PRO A 79 25.33 -4.02 -12.27
C PRO A 79 23.96 -3.60 -12.83
N LEU A 80 23.56 -4.19 -13.96
CA LEU A 80 22.24 -3.94 -14.57
C LEU A 80 21.07 -4.14 -13.59
N THR A 81 21.23 -5.05 -12.61
CA THR A 81 20.25 -5.28 -11.54
C THR A 81 19.98 -4.04 -10.70
N GLU A 82 20.98 -3.21 -10.45
CA GLU A 82 20.84 -1.97 -9.68
C GLU A 82 20.11 -0.89 -10.47
N VAL A 83 20.38 -0.79 -11.79
CA VAL A 83 19.63 0.07 -12.71
C VAL A 83 18.14 -0.31 -12.68
N VAL A 84 17.82 -1.59 -12.89
CA VAL A 84 16.42 -2.07 -12.91
C VAL A 84 15.75 -1.88 -11.55
N LEU A 85 16.46 -2.14 -10.45
CA LEU A 85 15.95 -1.92 -9.10
C LEU A 85 15.65 -0.43 -8.86
N SER A 86 16.52 0.48 -9.30
CA SER A 86 16.28 1.92 -9.21
C SER A 86 15.02 2.33 -9.97
N MET A 87 14.82 1.79 -11.18
CA MET A 87 13.62 2.05 -11.99
C MET A 87 12.34 1.55 -11.31
N GLN A 88 12.39 0.39 -10.66
CA GLN A 88 11.28 -0.16 -9.88
C GLN A 88 10.97 0.70 -8.65
N LYS A 89 12.01 1.13 -7.92
CA LYS A 89 11.85 2.06 -6.78
C LYS A 89 11.18 3.36 -7.21
N SER A 90 11.61 3.96 -8.32
CA SER A 90 11.02 5.19 -8.87
C SER A 90 9.56 4.99 -9.27
N SER A 91 9.21 3.86 -9.88
CA SER A 91 7.83 3.54 -10.25
C SER A 91 6.93 3.40 -9.01
N LEU A 92 7.39 2.68 -7.99
CA LEU A 92 6.66 2.49 -6.74
C LEU A 92 6.50 3.80 -5.94
N ALA A 93 7.54 4.64 -5.90
CA ALA A 93 7.50 5.95 -5.26
C ALA A 93 6.49 6.89 -5.93
N PHE A 94 6.41 6.85 -7.26
CA PHE A 94 5.42 7.61 -8.01
C PHE A 94 3.99 7.15 -7.72
N GLU A 95 3.74 5.85 -7.74
CA GLU A 95 2.42 5.29 -7.42
C GLU A 95 1.99 5.65 -5.99
N SER A 96 2.90 5.53 -5.03
CA SER A 96 2.66 5.92 -3.64
C SER A 96 2.26 7.39 -3.53
N THR A 97 2.90 8.27 -4.32
CA THR A 97 2.59 9.70 -4.35
C THR A 97 1.18 9.98 -4.91
N LEU A 98 0.75 9.25 -5.93
CA LEU A 98 -0.63 9.33 -6.43
C LEU A 98 -1.64 8.91 -5.36
N GLN A 99 -1.34 7.86 -4.59
CA GLN A 99 -2.22 7.43 -3.50
C GLN A 99 -2.31 8.49 -2.39
N VAL A 100 -1.19 9.12 -2.02
CA VAL A 100 -1.19 10.23 -1.06
C VAL A 100 -2.03 11.39 -1.59
N ARG A 101 -1.84 11.80 -2.86
CA ARG A 101 -2.65 12.85 -3.49
C ARG A 101 -4.14 12.57 -3.38
N ASN A 102 -4.57 11.36 -3.72
CA ASN A 102 -5.98 10.98 -3.69
C ASN A 102 -6.54 10.98 -2.26
N LYS A 103 -5.75 10.52 -1.28
CA LYS A 103 -6.13 10.57 0.14
C LYS A 103 -6.25 12.01 0.67
N VAL A 104 -5.36 12.91 0.24
CA VAL A 104 -5.40 14.34 0.61
C VAL A 104 -6.65 15.01 0.04
N LEU A 105 -6.96 14.77 -1.24
CA LEU A 105 -8.18 15.30 -1.86
C LEU A 105 -9.43 14.80 -1.14
N LYS A 106 -9.46 13.52 -0.77
CA LYS A 106 -10.57 12.94 -0.01
C LYS A 106 -10.70 13.55 1.39
N ALA A 107 -9.60 13.70 2.11
CA ALA A 107 -9.61 14.30 3.45
C ALA A 107 -10.10 15.77 3.41
N TYR A 108 -9.74 16.53 2.38
CA TYR A 108 -10.27 17.87 2.16
C TYR A 108 -11.78 17.87 1.91
N ASP A 109 -12.26 16.98 1.03
CA ASP A 109 -13.69 16.81 0.75
C ASP A 109 -14.48 16.34 1.99
N ASP A 110 -13.93 15.41 2.77
CA ASP A 110 -14.52 14.90 4.00
C ASP A 110 -14.68 16.00 5.07
N ILE A 111 -13.71 16.92 5.20
CA ILE A 111 -13.81 18.10 6.09
C ILE A 111 -14.91 19.06 5.59
N MET A 112 -15.00 19.28 4.29
CA MET A 112 -15.98 20.20 3.70
C MET A 112 -17.42 19.67 3.82
N ASN A 113 -17.59 18.34 3.73
CA ASN A 113 -18.89 17.66 3.82
C ASN A 113 -19.25 17.23 5.25
N MET A 114 -18.40 17.53 6.25
CA MET A 114 -18.70 17.24 7.65
C MET A 114 -19.82 18.20 8.12
N PRO A 115 -21.00 17.70 8.55
CA PRO A 115 -22.02 18.57 9.11
C PRO A 115 -21.49 19.20 10.39
N VAL A 116 -21.56 20.54 10.47
CA VAL A 116 -21.29 21.32 11.68
C VAL A 116 -22.33 21.10 12.76
#